data_AF-A0A8J7Y676-F1
#
_entry.id   AF-A0A8J7Y676-F1
#
_cell.length_a   1.000
_cell.length_b   1.000
_cell.length_c   1.000
_cell.angle_alpha   90.00
_cell.angle_beta   90.00
_cell.angle_gamma   90.00
#
_symmetry.space_group_name_H-M   'P 1'
#
loop_
_entity.id
_entity.type
_entity.pdbx_description
1 polymer ?
#
loop_
_entity_poly.entity_id
_entity_poly.type
_entity_poly.pdbx_seq_one_letter_code
_entity_poly.pdbx_strand_id
1 'polypeptide(L)'
;MECFTCKITAAVDKSYPLREAVFGESSGRCRWHAWDNDAIFVCSVCKKPKFFEQVAWCRKKDLLICTECAPSHTVEDQFWFWKTYTCITCPHCGERHPTLNRQEYLGEHPWQANPFCCPQFPIWYPDGRLLEKENLKQEKAGILCPHCKARLSIAEPGTYRCPHCHQILTVRKKSH
;
A
#
# COMPACT_ATOMS: atom_id res chain seq x y z
N MET A 1 0.79 20.65 9.78
CA MET A 1 2.20 20.24 9.97
C MET A 1 2.53 19.20 8.90
N GLU A 2 3.77 19.08 8.43
CA GLU A 2 4.16 18.09 7.41
C GLU A 2 4.78 16.84 8.06
N CYS A 3 4.66 15.69 7.40
CA CYS A 3 5.30 14.47 7.88
C CYS A 3 6.83 14.56 7.76
N PHE A 4 7.54 14.36 8.86
CA PHE A 4 9.00 14.46 8.89
C PHE A 4 9.71 13.37 8.07
N THR A 5 9.21 12.13 8.03
CA THR A 5 9.75 11.10 7.11
C THR A 5 9.56 11.51 5.65
N CYS A 6 8.42 12.10 5.29
CA CYS A 6 8.23 12.67 3.95
C CYS A 6 9.25 13.78 3.67
N LYS A 7 9.54 14.66 4.63
CA LYS A 7 10.54 15.74 4.47
C LYS A 7 11.94 15.22 4.22
N ILE A 8 12.39 14.20 4.97
CA ILE A 8 13.72 13.61 4.76
C ILE A 8 13.77 12.93 3.38
N THR A 9 12.70 12.24 2.99
CA THR A 9 12.61 11.60 1.67
C THR A 9 12.66 12.65 0.54
N ALA A 10 11.87 13.71 0.64
CA ALA A 10 11.86 14.81 -0.32
C ALA A 10 13.18 15.62 -0.38
N ALA A 11 13.99 15.55 0.67
CA ALA A 11 15.32 16.15 0.67
C ALA A 11 16.25 15.44 -0.33
N VAL A 12 16.15 14.12 -0.46
CA VAL A 12 16.98 13.27 -1.34
C VAL A 12 16.31 12.93 -2.67
N ASP A 13 14.98 12.90 -2.73
CA ASP A 13 14.20 12.63 -3.93
C ASP A 13 13.14 13.72 -4.14
N LYS A 14 13.40 14.62 -5.08
CA LYS A 14 12.55 15.79 -5.33
C LYS A 14 11.17 15.45 -5.93
N SER A 15 10.99 14.23 -6.42
CA SER A 15 9.69 13.76 -6.89
C SER A 15 8.77 13.34 -5.75
N TYR A 16 9.32 13.09 -4.56
CA TYR A 16 8.57 12.56 -3.43
C TYR A 16 7.71 13.65 -2.77
N PRO A 17 6.39 13.42 -2.61
CA PRO A 17 5.48 14.45 -2.13
C PRO A 17 5.50 14.59 -0.61
N LEU A 18 5.22 15.80 -0.14
CA LEU A 18 5.00 16.07 1.27
C LEU A 18 3.53 15.83 1.63
N ARG A 19 3.29 14.96 2.61
CA ARG A 19 1.95 14.67 3.14
C ARG A 19 1.73 15.36 4.47
N GLU A 20 0.48 15.72 4.74
CA GLU A 20 0.06 16.27 6.02
C GLU A 20 0.37 15.29 7.16
N ALA A 21 0.92 15.81 8.25
CA ALA A 21 1.02 15.08 9.50
C ALA A 21 -0.34 15.05 10.19
N VAL A 22 -0.87 13.85 10.40
CA VAL A 22 -2.14 13.60 11.12
C VAL A 22 -1.92 12.94 12.47
N PHE A 23 -0.67 12.54 12.79
CA PHE A 23 -0.26 11.99 14.08
C PHE A 23 0.94 12.73 14.67
N GLY A 24 1.07 12.67 15.99
CA GLY A 24 2.23 13.11 16.78
C GLY A 24 2.37 14.63 16.93
N GLU A 25 2.32 15.13 18.17
CA GLU A 25 2.46 16.57 18.49
C GLU A 25 3.88 17.12 18.21
N SER A 26 4.92 16.29 18.35
CA SER A 26 6.31 16.73 18.32
C SER A 26 7.08 16.38 17.04
N SER A 27 6.68 15.34 16.31
CA SER A 27 7.44 14.85 15.15
C SER A 27 6.67 14.79 13.84
N GLY A 28 5.36 15.03 13.84
CA GLY A 28 4.51 15.07 12.64
C GLY A 28 4.61 13.83 11.75
N ARG A 29 3.58 12.98 11.74
CA ARG A 29 3.55 11.76 10.92
C ARG A 29 2.29 11.67 10.08
N CYS A 30 2.45 11.29 8.82
CA CYS A 30 1.35 10.95 7.93
C CYS A 30 0.97 9.49 8.12
N ARG A 31 -0.12 9.04 7.51
CA ARG A 31 -0.60 7.65 7.62
C ARG A 31 0.37 6.64 7.03
N TRP A 32 1.20 7.04 6.06
CA TRP A 32 2.20 6.17 5.44
C TRP A 32 3.34 5.84 6.41
N HIS A 33 3.63 6.76 7.32
CA HIS A 33 4.75 6.67 8.25
C HIS A 33 4.28 6.65 9.71
N ALA A 34 3.10 6.08 9.93
CA ALA A 34 2.46 5.95 11.23
C ALA A 34 3.26 5.07 12.21
N TRP A 35 3.10 5.31 13.50
CA TRP A 35 3.76 4.59 14.58
C TRP A 35 2.94 3.38 15.07
N ASP A 36 3.51 2.64 16.01
CA ASP A 36 2.90 1.48 16.65
C ASP A 36 1.73 1.83 17.59
N ASN A 37 1.44 3.10 17.84
CA ASN A 37 0.25 3.53 18.59
C ASN A 37 -0.92 3.95 17.69
N ASP A 38 -0.71 4.13 16.38
CA ASP A 38 -1.70 4.74 15.49
C ASP A 38 -2.70 3.74 14.86
N ALA A 39 -2.65 2.45 15.24
CA ALA A 39 -3.55 1.40 14.76
C ALA A 39 -3.68 1.27 13.22
N ILE A 40 -2.71 1.80 12.46
CA ILE A 40 -2.73 1.81 10.98
C ILE A 40 -2.22 0.50 10.41
N PHE A 41 -1.04 0.05 10.85
CA PHE A 41 -0.42 -1.18 10.36
C PHE A 41 -0.50 -2.26 11.42
N VAL A 42 -1.58 -3.04 11.38
CA VAL A 42 -1.86 -4.08 12.37
C VAL A 42 -1.41 -5.45 11.85
N CYS A 43 -0.52 -6.11 12.58
CA CYS A 43 -0.04 -7.45 12.23
C CYS A 43 -1.19 -8.47 12.26
N SER A 44 -1.29 -9.30 11.22
CA SER A 44 -2.32 -10.34 11.12
C SER A 44 -2.17 -11.45 12.17
N VAL A 45 -0.95 -11.64 12.69
CA VAL A 45 -0.62 -12.70 13.67
C VAL A 45 -0.86 -12.21 15.10
N CYS A 46 -0.10 -11.22 15.58
CA CYS A 46 -0.21 -10.76 16.96
C CYS A 46 -1.30 -9.71 17.20
N LYS A 47 -1.96 -9.21 16.15
CA LYS A 47 -2.99 -8.16 16.21
C LYS A 47 -2.53 -6.83 16.82
N LYS A 48 -1.22 -6.64 16.96
CA LYS A 48 -0.64 -5.40 17.45
C LYS A 48 -0.34 -4.45 16.30
N PRO A 49 -0.61 -3.14 16.47
CA PRO A 49 -0.06 -2.11 15.60
C PRO A 49 1.47 -2.12 15.60
N LYS A 50 2.05 -1.73 14.47
CA LYS A 50 3.50 -1.71 14.26
C LYS A 50 3.90 -0.46 13.49
N PHE A 51 5.12 -0.01 13.78
CA PHE A 51 5.79 0.99 12.98
C PHE A 51 6.00 0.47 11.56
N PHE A 52 5.87 1.34 10.55
CA PHE A 52 5.92 0.93 9.15
C PHE A 52 7.25 0.22 8.76
N GLU A 53 8.37 0.57 9.40
CA GLU A 53 9.67 -0.10 9.19
C GLU A 53 9.78 -1.48 9.86
N GLN A 54 8.76 -1.93 10.60
CA GLN A 54 8.73 -3.22 11.30
C GLN A 54 7.66 -4.18 10.77
N VAL A 55 7.04 -3.84 9.65
CA VAL A 55 5.94 -4.62 9.07
C VAL A 55 6.09 -4.66 7.56
N ALA A 56 5.71 -5.79 6.98
CA ALA A 56 5.65 -6.01 5.54
C ALA A 56 4.24 -6.42 5.12
N TRP A 57 3.81 -6.01 3.94
CA TRP A 57 2.54 -6.41 3.36
C TRP A 57 2.73 -7.55 2.36
N CYS A 58 1.98 -8.63 2.58
CA CYS A 58 1.89 -9.76 1.66
C CYS A 58 0.75 -9.50 0.66
N ARG A 59 1.08 -9.02 -0.54
CA ARG A 59 0.10 -8.76 -1.61
C ARG A 59 -0.75 -9.99 -1.97
N LYS A 60 -0.16 -11.20 -1.92
CA LYS A 60 -0.86 -12.45 -2.28
C LYS A 60 -1.97 -12.83 -1.31
N LYS A 61 -1.83 -12.44 -0.05
CA LYS A 61 -2.77 -12.80 1.02
C LYS A 61 -3.53 -11.60 1.56
N ASP A 62 -3.11 -10.39 1.17
CA ASP A 62 -3.58 -9.12 1.68
C ASP A 62 -3.49 -9.02 3.22
N LEU A 63 -2.31 -9.38 3.75
CA LEU A 63 -2.03 -9.42 5.19
C LEU A 63 -0.74 -8.68 5.52
N LEU A 64 -0.72 -7.99 6.66
CA LEU A 64 0.46 -7.38 7.24
C LEU A 64 1.14 -8.34 8.22
N ILE A 65 2.46 -8.49 8.13
CA ILE A 65 3.27 -9.37 8.98
C ILE A 65 4.40 -8.57 9.60
N CYS A 66 4.56 -8.65 10.93
CA CYS A 66 5.62 -7.94 11.63
C CYS A 66 6.88 -8.78 11.83
N THR A 67 8.00 -8.09 12.05
CA THR A 67 9.32 -8.69 12.29
C THR A 67 9.37 -9.58 13.53
N GLU A 68 8.48 -9.37 14.51
CA GLU A 68 8.40 -10.21 15.72
C GLU A 68 7.66 -11.54 15.49
N CYS A 69 6.75 -11.61 14.52
CA CYS A 69 5.89 -12.77 14.33
C CYS A 69 6.39 -13.74 13.26
N ALA A 70 7.44 -13.38 12.52
CA ALA A 70 7.95 -14.20 11.45
C ALA A 70 9.46 -13.99 11.25
N PRO A 71 10.21 -15.00 10.75
CA PRO A 71 11.64 -14.87 10.53
C PRO A 71 11.99 -13.69 9.64
N SER A 72 12.89 -12.84 10.11
CA SER A 72 13.34 -11.66 9.38
C SER A 72 14.86 -11.57 9.33
N HIS A 73 15.39 -10.91 8.30
CA HIS A 73 16.81 -10.56 8.20
C HIS A 73 16.97 -9.17 7.60
N THR A 74 18.07 -8.52 7.97
CA THR A 74 18.46 -7.23 7.42
C THR A 74 19.18 -7.44 6.08
N VAL A 75 18.85 -6.59 5.11
CA VAL A 75 19.48 -6.53 3.79
C VAL A 75 20.19 -5.20 3.66
N GLU A 76 21.46 -5.22 3.25
CA GLU A 76 22.25 -4.03 2.94
C GLU A 76 21.98 -3.61 1.49
N ASP A 77 21.30 -2.48 1.34
CA ASP A 77 20.99 -1.89 0.05
C ASP A 77 20.52 -0.45 0.27
N GLN A 78 21.04 0.48 -0.52
CA GLN A 78 20.77 1.90 -0.32
C GLN A 78 19.55 2.33 -1.12
N PHE A 79 18.60 2.99 -0.44
CA PHE A 79 17.43 3.61 -1.08
C PHE A 79 17.02 4.85 -0.30
N TRP A 80 16.74 5.94 -1.00
CA TRP A 80 16.59 7.28 -0.40
C TRP A 80 17.72 7.57 0.61
N PHE A 81 17.40 7.77 1.90
CA PHE A 81 18.36 8.01 2.98
C PHE A 81 18.66 6.75 3.82
N TRP A 82 18.00 5.63 3.55
CA TRP A 82 18.24 4.35 4.23
C TRP A 82 19.41 3.61 3.58
N LYS A 83 20.15 2.86 4.40
CA LYS A 83 21.27 1.99 3.96
C LYS A 83 20.93 0.50 4.06
N THR A 84 19.85 0.18 4.78
CA THR A 84 19.39 -1.17 5.02
C THR A 84 17.87 -1.20 5.07
N TYR A 85 17.30 -2.38 4.83
CA TYR A 85 15.89 -2.66 5.11
C TYR A 85 15.75 -4.07 5.66
N THR A 86 14.58 -4.39 6.21
CA THR A 86 14.30 -5.74 6.72
C THR A 86 13.42 -6.51 5.74
N CYS A 87 13.77 -7.77 5.50
CA CYS A 87 12.95 -8.74 4.77
C CYS A 87 12.32 -9.71 5.75
N ILE A 88 11.00 -9.89 5.67
CA ILE A 88 10.21 -10.79 6.51
C ILE A 88 9.76 -11.99 5.66
N THR A 89 9.99 -13.20 6.15
CA THR A 89 9.50 -14.43 5.50
C THR A 89 8.04 -14.64 5.88
N CYS A 90 7.12 -14.47 4.92
CA CYS A 90 5.70 -14.54 5.18
C CYS A 90 5.25 -15.96 5.53
N PRO A 91 4.60 -16.18 6.70
CA PRO A 91 4.11 -17.50 7.08
C PRO A 91 2.92 -17.98 6.24
N HIS A 92 2.29 -17.08 5.47
CA HIS A 92 1.08 -17.41 4.71
C HIS A 92 1.34 -17.74 3.22
N CYS A 93 2.37 -17.16 2.61
CA CYS A 93 2.72 -17.45 1.20
C CYS A 93 4.11 -18.07 1.03
N GLY A 94 4.94 -18.11 2.08
CA GLY A 94 6.30 -18.65 2.03
C GLY A 94 7.34 -17.72 1.39
N GLU A 95 6.93 -16.59 0.83
CA GLU A 95 7.83 -15.62 0.17
C GLU A 95 8.41 -14.61 1.16
N ARG A 96 9.50 -13.95 0.75
CA ARG A 96 10.09 -12.84 1.48
C ARG A 96 9.48 -11.52 1.02
N HIS A 97 9.09 -10.68 1.96
CA HIS A 97 8.57 -9.35 1.68
C HIS A 97 9.40 -8.31 2.43
N PRO A 98 9.87 -7.26 1.76
CA PRO A 98 10.55 -6.16 2.44
C PRO A 98 9.56 -5.36 3.29
N THR A 99 10.04 -4.64 4.29
CA THR A 99 9.24 -3.74 5.13
C THR A 99 8.63 -2.59 4.34
N LEU A 100 7.59 -1.94 4.88
CA LEU A 100 6.78 -0.97 4.13
C LEU A 100 7.57 0.22 3.59
N ASN A 101 8.64 0.66 4.27
CA ASN A 101 9.54 1.70 3.74
C ASN A 101 10.14 1.33 2.38
N ARG A 102 10.58 0.08 2.24
CA ARG A 102 11.12 -0.43 0.99
C ARG A 102 10.02 -0.80 0.00
N GLN A 103 8.87 -1.30 0.45
CA GLN A 103 7.72 -1.51 -0.45
C GLN A 103 7.23 -0.20 -1.06
N GLU A 104 7.22 0.89 -0.30
CA GLU A 104 6.89 2.23 -0.78
C GLU A 104 7.87 2.68 -1.87
N TYR A 105 9.17 2.55 -1.61
CA TYR A 105 10.23 2.83 -2.58
C TYR A 105 10.10 2.01 -3.87
N LEU A 106 9.57 0.78 -3.79
CA LEU A 106 9.39 -0.12 -4.94
C LEU A 106 8.04 0.06 -5.65
N GLY A 107 7.13 0.90 -5.15
CA GLY A 107 5.80 1.02 -5.76
C GLY A 107 4.82 -0.09 -5.35
N GLU A 108 5.14 -0.86 -4.31
CA GLU A 108 4.42 -2.06 -3.89
C GLU A 108 3.66 -1.90 -2.56
N HIS A 109 3.66 -0.70 -1.97
CA HIS A 109 2.92 -0.44 -0.73
C HIS A 109 1.42 -0.77 -0.91
N PRO A 110 0.70 -1.24 0.13
CA PRO A 110 -0.73 -1.56 0.05
C PRO A 110 -1.57 -0.46 -0.62
N TRP A 111 -1.24 0.80 -0.36
CA TRP A 111 -1.92 1.95 -0.93
C TRP A 111 -1.45 2.33 -2.33
N GLN A 112 -0.23 1.97 -2.75
CA GLN A 112 0.16 2.04 -4.17
C GLN A 112 -0.53 0.95 -4.99
N ALA A 113 -0.73 -0.23 -4.39
CA ALA A 113 -1.41 -1.35 -5.03
C ALA A 113 -2.94 -1.18 -5.08
N ASN A 114 -3.54 -0.55 -4.07
CA ASN A 114 -4.96 -0.19 -4.06
C ASN A 114 -5.16 1.25 -3.53
N PRO A 115 -5.03 2.25 -4.43
CA PRO A 115 -5.22 3.67 -4.11
C PRO A 115 -6.56 4.04 -3.47
N PHE A 116 -7.64 3.30 -3.75
CA PHE A 116 -8.97 3.56 -3.20
C PHE A 116 -9.06 3.32 -1.69
N CYS A 117 -8.16 2.49 -1.15
CA CYS A 117 -8.04 2.26 0.29
C CYS A 117 -7.08 3.23 0.96
N CYS A 118 -6.45 4.15 0.21
CA CYS A 118 -5.56 5.13 0.77
C CYS A 118 -6.35 6.31 1.37
N PRO A 119 -6.24 6.55 2.68
CA PRO A 119 -6.90 7.69 3.32
C PRO A 119 -6.16 9.02 3.08
N GLN A 120 -5.01 9.02 2.38
CA GLN A 120 -4.16 10.20 2.30
C GLN A 120 -3.38 10.31 0.99
N PHE A 121 -3.58 11.44 0.31
CA PHE A 121 -3.00 11.78 -0.98
C PHE A 121 -1.88 12.82 -0.83
N PRO A 122 -1.01 12.99 -1.85
CA PRO A 122 -0.92 12.19 -3.08
C PRO A 122 -0.25 10.82 -2.88
N ILE A 123 -0.52 9.90 -3.83
CA ILE A 123 0.18 8.62 -3.91
C ILE A 123 1.30 8.75 -4.93
N TRP A 124 2.52 8.48 -4.48
CA TRP A 124 3.72 8.55 -5.30
C TRP A 124 4.08 7.16 -5.83
N TYR A 125 4.63 7.12 -7.04
CA TYR A 125 5.17 5.92 -7.66
C TYR A 125 6.62 6.14 -8.10
N PRO A 126 7.46 5.09 -8.13
CA PRO A 126 8.89 5.23 -8.46
C PRO A 126 9.19 5.69 -9.88
N ASP A 127 8.21 5.57 -10.79
CA ASP A 127 8.30 6.09 -12.16
C ASP A 127 8.00 7.60 -12.25
N GLY A 128 7.86 8.28 -11.10
CA GLY A 128 7.58 9.71 -11.01
C GLY A 128 6.09 10.05 -11.13
N ARG A 129 5.18 9.06 -11.28
CA ARG A 129 3.76 9.33 -11.27
C ARG A 129 3.30 9.77 -9.87
N LEU A 130 2.45 10.78 -9.86
CA LEU A 130 1.69 11.23 -8.70
C LEU A 130 0.21 11.05 -8.99
N LEU A 131 -0.48 10.36 -8.09
CA LEU A 131 -1.93 10.20 -8.14
C LEU A 131 -2.56 11.08 -7.08
N GLU A 132 -3.31 12.08 -7.53
CA GLU A 132 -4.08 12.97 -6.68
C GLU A 132 -5.46 12.39 -6.38
N LYS A 133 -6.11 12.89 -5.31
CA LYS A 133 -7.45 12.44 -4.90
C LYS A 133 -8.49 12.67 -6.00
N GLU A 134 -8.33 13.73 -6.78
CA GLU A 134 -9.19 14.11 -7.88
C GLU A 134 -9.08 13.12 -9.05
N ASN A 135 -7.91 12.52 -9.25
CA ASN A 135 -7.67 11.54 -10.31
C ASN A 135 -8.40 10.21 -10.04
N LEU A 136 -8.68 9.89 -8.77
CA LEU A 136 -9.46 8.69 -8.41
C LEU A 136 -10.94 8.77 -8.75
N LYS A 137 -11.47 9.96 -9.07
CA LYS A 137 -12.89 10.15 -9.39
C LYS A 137 -13.26 9.66 -10.81
N GLN A 138 -12.30 9.16 -11.59
CA GLN A 138 -12.52 8.71 -12.97
C GLN A 138 -12.68 7.20 -13.15
N GLU A 139 -13.05 6.44 -12.12
CA GLU A 139 -13.59 5.09 -12.36
C GLU A 139 -15.08 5.17 -12.72
N LYS A 140 -15.35 5.06 -14.02
CA LYS A 140 -16.66 4.76 -14.59
C LYS A 140 -17.33 3.66 -13.74
N ALA A 141 -18.61 3.87 -13.40
CA ALA A 141 -19.43 2.99 -12.57
C ALA A 141 -18.99 1.52 -12.58
N GLY A 142 -18.25 1.11 -11.54
CA GLY A 142 -17.71 -0.23 -11.43
C GLY A 142 -18.82 -1.29 -11.38
N ILE A 143 -18.61 -2.39 -12.09
CA ILE A 143 -19.53 -3.53 -12.14
C ILE A 143 -19.29 -4.41 -10.94
N LEU A 144 -20.34 -4.83 -10.25
CA LEU A 144 -20.21 -5.80 -9.17
C LEU A 144 -20.03 -7.20 -9.75
N CYS A 145 -19.01 -7.92 -9.30
CA CYS A 145 -18.87 -9.35 -9.59
C CYS A 145 -20.13 -10.08 -9.12
N PRO A 146 -20.81 -10.86 -9.98
CA PRO A 146 -22.04 -11.55 -9.57
C PRO A 146 -21.77 -12.62 -8.48
N HIS A 147 -20.55 -13.15 -8.43
CA HIS A 147 -20.16 -14.22 -7.50
C HIS A 147 -19.72 -13.72 -6.13
N CYS A 148 -18.80 -12.75 -6.06
CA CYS A 148 -18.21 -12.29 -4.80
C CYS A 148 -18.59 -10.87 -4.40
N LYS A 149 -19.39 -10.17 -5.22
CA LYS A 149 -19.79 -8.77 -5.01
C LYS A 149 -18.63 -7.76 -4.98
N ALA A 150 -17.41 -8.17 -5.31
CA ALA A 150 -16.31 -7.23 -5.48
C ALA A 150 -16.61 -6.24 -6.60
N ARG A 151 -16.24 -4.97 -6.39
CA ARG A 151 -16.40 -3.92 -7.41
C ARG A 151 -15.27 -4.02 -8.41
N LEU A 152 -15.60 -4.10 -9.69
CA LEU A 152 -14.68 -4.30 -10.79
C LEU A 152 -14.69 -3.08 -11.72
N SER A 153 -13.51 -2.57 -12.02
CA SER A 153 -13.30 -1.44 -12.94
C SER A 153 -13.22 -1.94 -14.38
N ILE A 154 -14.38 -2.33 -14.93
CA ILE A 154 -14.49 -2.83 -16.31
C ILE A 154 -15.12 -1.75 -17.19
N ALA A 155 -14.34 -1.24 -18.15
CA ALA A 155 -14.77 -0.15 -19.03
C ALA A 155 -15.48 -0.63 -20.30
N GLU A 156 -15.27 -1.88 -20.72
CA GLU A 156 -15.75 -2.41 -22.00
C GLU A 156 -16.57 -3.71 -21.80
N PRO A 157 -17.53 -4.00 -22.69
CA PRO A 157 -18.19 -5.30 -22.73
C PRO A 157 -17.20 -6.41 -23.04
N GLY A 158 -17.35 -7.57 -22.40
CA GLY A 158 -16.43 -8.69 -22.59
C GLY A 158 -16.56 -9.75 -21.52
N THR A 159 -15.70 -10.76 -21.61
CA THR A 159 -15.60 -11.83 -20.62
C THR A 159 -14.33 -11.65 -19.81
N TYR A 160 -14.46 -11.56 -18.49
CA TYR A 160 -13.36 -11.23 -17.58
C TYR A 160 -13.27 -12.28 -16.47
N ARG A 161 -12.04 -12.54 -16.00
CA ARG A 161 -11.82 -13.31 -14.79
C ARG A 161 -11.74 -12.36 -13.59
N CYS A 162 -12.59 -12.54 -12.60
CA CYS A 162 -12.60 -11.70 -11.39
C CYS A 162 -11.25 -11.85 -10.65
N PRO A 163 -10.56 -10.75 -10.29
CA PRO A 163 -9.29 -10.82 -9.56
C PRO A 163 -9.45 -11.28 -8.10
N HIS A 164 -10.66 -11.19 -7.54
CA HIS A 164 -10.94 -11.56 -6.15
C HIS A 164 -11.32 -13.03 -5.97
N CYS A 165 -12.20 -13.56 -6.83
CA CYS A 165 -12.71 -14.93 -6.70
C CYS A 165 -12.37 -15.84 -7.87
N HIS A 166 -11.65 -15.33 -8.87
CA HIS A 166 -11.21 -16.05 -10.07
C HIS A 166 -12.33 -16.68 -10.94
N GLN A 167 -13.59 -16.39 -10.63
CA GLN A 167 -14.74 -16.76 -11.44
C GLN A 167 -14.84 -15.88 -12.68
N ILE A 168 -15.40 -16.45 -13.75
CA ILE A 168 -15.58 -15.77 -15.02
C ILE A 168 -16.90 -15.00 -14.99
N LEU A 169 -16.89 -13.73 -15.38
CA LEU A 169 -18.08 -12.91 -15.55
C LEU A 169 -18.14 -12.32 -16.96
N THR A 170 -19.34 -12.11 -17.47
CA THR A 170 -19.57 -11.47 -18.77
C THR A 170 -20.26 -10.13 -18.56
N VAL A 171 -19.62 -9.06 -19.02
CA VAL A 171 -20.16 -7.71 -19.04
C VAL A 171 -20.81 -7.47 -20.41
N ARG A 172 -22.12 -7.20 -20.41
CA ARG A 172 -22.87 -6.90 -21.63
C ARG A 172 -23.01 -5.38 -21.82
N LYS A 173 -23.03 -4.93 -23.07
CA LYS A 173 -23.40 -3.55 -23.41
C LYS A 173 -24.85 -3.32 -22.97
N LYS A 174 -25.13 -2.25 -22.20
CA LYS A 174 -26.52 -1.87 -21.92
C LYS A 174 -27.17 -1.44 -23.24
N SER A 175 -28.20 -2.17 -23.67
CA SER A 175 -29.13 -1.71 -24.69
C SER A 175 -29.97 -0.60 -24.08
N HIS A 176 -29.96 0.58 -24.69
CA HIS A 176 -30.87 1.67 -24.34
C HIS A 176 -32.26 1.40 -24.90
#